data_AF-A0A6P5LZ09-F1
#
_entry.id   AF-A0A6P5LZ09-F1
#
_cell.length_a   1.000
_cell.length_b   1.000
_cell.length_c   1.000
_cell.angle_alpha   90.00
_cell.angle_beta   90.00
_cell.angle_gamma   90.00
#
_symmetry.space_group_name_H-M   'P 1'
#
loop_
_entity.id
_entity.type
_entity.pdbx_description
1 polymer ?
#
loop_
_entity_poly.entity_id
_entity_poly.type
_entity_poly.pdbx_seq_one_letter_code
_entity_poly.pdbx_strand_id
1 'polypeptide(L)'
;MTGDSWEAEAGELGKLKAQLGAALAEMENMKAVAEVSESTKAEAVAEVQRQCREEVASLQTILKDSISSYEARISSLEQERKQQLQDQEARERELSRLKQLLSRSHPLDSLEKQMEKAHEDSEKLREIVLPMEQEIAELKGKLLRAEELIQEIQGGQARPHPQPSLHGSTELLPLPRNPSPPLEPPEDLNVDGGAAAEVFARNCDDSASISSFSLGGAGNSASLPRGRRGMSPEQEETASLVSTGTLVPEGIYLPPPGYQLVSDHQWEQLQLEGRQQQESLQQLQRQLEGAGRERDELQEALKRSSEDCAKQVQVLLAQVQTSEQLLQTLQGTVSQAQERAQHQMAELAASHKRVCYEIKRLNEENQGLRCRQPLSLGPQAREQEQGEEELPLPTSALELQQLVRSTRQEARECQRAQEHEAERLRIEIVTLREALEEETASRAGLERELRVQREETEVLEASLCSLRTEMERIQQEQSKQAEQQLQAPSRQPPPPAVSWTEEKAQLTNLLSEQRAKVLRLQAELETSEQVQRDFVRLSQALQVRLERIRQAETLDQVRNIVDETPLRDVKDIKDT
;
A
#
# COMPACT_ATOMS: atom_id res chain seq x y z
N MET A 1 -80.89 -71.11 17.10
CA MET A 1 -79.87 -72.06 17.61
C MET A 1 -78.74 -72.26 16.62
N THR A 2 -78.92 -72.93 15.47
CA THR A 2 -77.85 -72.98 14.46
C THR A 2 -77.80 -71.72 13.60
N GLY A 3 -78.93 -71.32 12.98
CA GLY A 3 -78.98 -70.22 12.00
C GLY A 3 -78.28 -68.92 12.44
N ASP A 4 -78.63 -68.44 13.62
CA ASP A 4 -78.13 -67.20 14.22
C ASP A 4 -76.58 -67.13 14.33
N SER A 5 -75.90 -68.29 14.48
CA SER A 5 -74.42 -68.36 14.50
C SER A 5 -73.83 -68.09 13.11
N TRP A 6 -74.41 -68.68 12.06
CA TRP A 6 -73.94 -68.50 10.68
C TRP A 6 -74.14 -67.06 10.19
N GLU A 7 -75.20 -66.37 10.62
CA GLU A 7 -75.39 -64.94 10.30
C GLU A 7 -74.38 -64.04 11.03
N ALA A 8 -74.03 -64.35 12.29
CA ALA A 8 -72.98 -63.66 13.02
C ALA A 8 -71.60 -63.88 12.37
N GLU A 9 -71.23 -65.12 12.10
CA GLU A 9 -69.97 -65.51 11.43
C GLU A 9 -69.86 -64.90 10.02
N ALA A 10 -70.95 -64.87 9.25
CA ALA A 10 -70.99 -64.20 7.95
C ALA A 10 -70.82 -62.67 8.08
N GLY A 11 -71.40 -62.06 9.11
CA GLY A 11 -71.23 -60.65 9.43
C GLY A 11 -69.79 -60.30 9.82
N GLU A 12 -69.11 -61.16 10.57
CA GLU A 12 -67.70 -61.00 10.91
C GLU A 12 -66.77 -61.23 9.72
N LEU A 13 -67.03 -62.23 8.88
CA LEU A 13 -66.35 -62.40 7.58
C LEU A 13 -66.55 -61.18 6.67
N GLY A 14 -67.71 -60.52 6.71
CA GLY A 14 -67.96 -59.27 6.01
C GLY A 14 -67.07 -58.13 6.51
N LYS A 15 -67.00 -57.93 7.84
CA LYS A 15 -66.14 -56.91 8.48
C LYS A 15 -64.66 -57.15 8.19
N LEU A 16 -64.18 -58.40 8.31
CA LEU A 16 -62.79 -58.77 8.05
C LEU A 16 -62.40 -58.55 6.58
N LYS A 17 -63.31 -58.84 5.63
CA LYS A 17 -63.08 -58.52 4.20
C LYS A 17 -63.02 -57.01 3.94
N ALA A 18 -63.87 -56.22 4.61
CA ALA A 18 -63.82 -54.76 4.49
C ALA A 18 -62.52 -54.17 5.09
N GLN A 19 -62.09 -54.68 6.25
CA GLN A 19 -60.81 -54.29 6.88
C GLN A 19 -59.60 -54.68 6.02
N LEU A 20 -59.60 -55.88 5.41
CA LEU A 20 -58.56 -56.29 4.48
C LEU A 20 -58.52 -55.40 3.23
N GLY A 21 -59.68 -55.03 2.67
CA GLY A 21 -59.77 -54.10 1.55
C GLY A 21 -59.24 -52.70 1.89
N ALA A 22 -59.56 -52.19 3.08
CA ALA A 22 -59.02 -50.91 3.56
C ALA A 22 -57.50 -50.96 3.75
N ALA A 23 -56.97 -52.00 4.41
CA ALA A 23 -55.54 -52.18 4.62
C ALA A 23 -54.74 -52.34 3.31
N LEU A 24 -55.33 -52.97 2.29
CA LEU A 24 -54.73 -53.04 0.95
C LEU A 24 -54.69 -51.66 0.27
N ALA A 25 -55.77 -50.87 0.36
CA ALA A 25 -55.78 -49.50 -0.17
C ALA A 25 -54.81 -48.56 0.58
N GLU A 26 -54.66 -48.72 1.90
CA GLU A 26 -53.65 -48.01 2.69
C GLU A 26 -52.22 -48.41 2.29
N MET A 27 -51.97 -49.71 2.04
CA MET A 27 -50.69 -50.20 1.52
C MET A 27 -50.38 -49.64 0.12
N GLU A 28 -51.36 -49.58 -0.79
CA GLU A 28 -51.20 -48.99 -2.12
C GLU A 28 -50.92 -47.48 -2.05
N ASN A 29 -51.63 -46.75 -1.18
CA ASN A 29 -51.37 -45.33 -0.92
C ASN A 29 -49.97 -45.10 -0.31
N MET A 30 -49.56 -45.91 0.67
CA MET A 30 -48.20 -45.83 1.24
C MET A 30 -47.13 -46.14 0.19
N LYS A 31 -47.36 -47.08 -0.72
CA LYS A 31 -46.45 -47.40 -1.83
C LYS A 31 -46.33 -46.23 -2.81
N ALA A 32 -47.43 -45.61 -3.20
CA ALA A 32 -47.41 -44.42 -4.06
C ALA A 32 -46.68 -43.23 -3.38
N VAL A 33 -46.92 -42.98 -2.10
CA VAL A 33 -46.21 -41.95 -1.32
C VAL A 33 -44.72 -42.28 -1.19
N ALA A 34 -44.35 -43.55 -0.99
CA ALA A 34 -42.96 -43.99 -0.94
C ALA A 34 -42.25 -43.74 -2.29
N GLU A 35 -42.84 -44.15 -3.41
CA GLU A 35 -42.33 -43.96 -4.77
C GLU A 35 -42.15 -42.47 -5.11
N VAL A 36 -43.13 -41.63 -4.77
CA VAL A 36 -43.00 -40.16 -4.92
C VAL A 36 -41.85 -39.64 -4.04
N SER A 37 -41.75 -40.09 -2.78
CA SER A 37 -40.66 -39.65 -1.89
C SER A 37 -39.27 -40.09 -2.36
N GLU A 38 -39.17 -41.23 -3.05
CA GLU A 38 -37.92 -41.74 -3.64
C GLU A 38 -37.57 -40.93 -4.89
N SER A 39 -38.55 -40.64 -5.74
CA SER A 39 -38.40 -39.77 -6.91
C SER A 39 -37.91 -38.37 -6.52
N THR A 40 -38.54 -37.72 -5.53
CA THR A 40 -38.12 -36.39 -5.05
C THR A 40 -36.74 -36.40 -4.39
N LYS A 41 -36.35 -37.48 -3.71
CA LYS A 41 -34.98 -37.64 -3.19
C LYS A 41 -33.97 -37.80 -4.32
N ALA A 42 -34.29 -38.60 -5.34
CA ALA A 42 -33.44 -38.81 -6.50
C ALA A 42 -33.26 -37.51 -7.32
N GLU A 43 -34.32 -36.73 -7.49
CA GLU A 43 -34.31 -35.42 -8.13
C GLU A 43 -33.46 -34.41 -7.35
N ALA A 44 -33.65 -34.30 -6.03
CA ALA A 44 -32.83 -33.43 -5.17
C ALA A 44 -31.34 -33.81 -5.18
N VAL A 45 -31.03 -35.12 -5.17
CA VAL A 45 -29.63 -35.61 -5.29
C VAL A 45 -29.06 -35.33 -6.68
N ALA A 46 -29.85 -35.46 -7.75
CA ALA A 46 -29.42 -35.13 -9.10
C ALA A 46 -29.15 -33.63 -9.28
N GLU A 47 -29.97 -32.77 -8.67
CA GLU A 47 -29.80 -31.31 -8.69
C GLU A 47 -28.57 -30.87 -7.90
N VAL A 48 -28.32 -31.41 -6.70
CA VAL A 48 -27.07 -31.16 -5.97
C VAL A 48 -25.86 -31.65 -6.76
N GLN A 49 -25.94 -32.82 -7.40
CA GLN A 49 -24.87 -33.29 -8.30
C GLN A 49 -24.67 -32.41 -9.52
N ARG A 50 -25.72 -31.76 -10.04
CA ARG A 50 -25.63 -30.78 -11.14
C ARG A 50 -24.89 -29.53 -10.67
N GLN A 51 -25.32 -28.96 -9.53
CA GLN A 51 -24.71 -27.78 -8.92
C GLN A 51 -23.21 -27.98 -8.66
N CYS A 52 -22.81 -29.08 -7.99
CA CYS A 52 -21.39 -29.35 -7.74
C CYS A 52 -20.56 -29.54 -9.02
N ARG A 53 -21.14 -30.05 -10.12
CA ARG A 53 -20.44 -30.14 -11.43
C ARG A 53 -20.27 -28.76 -12.07
N GLU A 54 -21.26 -27.89 -11.93
CA GLU A 54 -21.23 -26.51 -12.46
C GLU A 54 -20.29 -25.61 -11.65
N GLU A 55 -20.24 -25.76 -10.33
CA GLU A 55 -19.24 -25.12 -9.46
C GLU A 55 -17.82 -25.57 -9.85
N VAL A 56 -17.58 -26.87 -10.02
CA VAL A 56 -16.27 -27.39 -10.47
C VAL A 56 -15.89 -26.88 -11.86
N ALA A 57 -16.83 -26.81 -12.81
CA ALA A 57 -16.58 -26.26 -14.14
C ALA A 57 -16.30 -24.74 -14.10
N SER A 58 -17.00 -24.00 -13.25
CA SER A 58 -16.78 -22.56 -13.00
C SER A 58 -15.39 -22.31 -12.41
N LEU A 59 -15.03 -23.03 -11.35
CA LEU A 59 -13.70 -22.95 -10.71
C LEU A 59 -12.57 -23.35 -11.67
N GLN A 60 -12.77 -24.38 -12.51
CA GLN A 60 -11.82 -24.74 -13.56
C GLN A 60 -11.65 -23.65 -14.61
N THR A 61 -12.73 -22.93 -14.96
CA THR A 61 -12.69 -21.81 -15.91
C THR A 61 -11.95 -20.61 -15.31
N ILE A 62 -12.30 -20.20 -14.09
CA ILE A 62 -11.62 -19.12 -13.36
C ILE A 62 -10.13 -19.42 -13.16
N LEU A 63 -9.79 -20.66 -12.79
CA LEU A 63 -8.40 -21.09 -12.64
C LEU A 63 -7.65 -21.01 -13.98
N LYS A 64 -8.24 -21.50 -15.07
CA LYS A 64 -7.64 -21.42 -16.41
C LYS A 64 -7.41 -19.98 -16.86
N ASP A 65 -8.40 -19.11 -16.68
CA ASP A 65 -8.31 -17.69 -17.08
C ASP A 65 -7.25 -16.95 -16.24
N SER A 66 -7.13 -17.28 -14.95
CA SER A 66 -6.05 -16.75 -14.10
C SER A 66 -4.66 -17.24 -14.55
N ILE A 67 -4.51 -18.52 -14.89
CA ILE A 67 -3.26 -19.08 -15.43
C ILE A 67 -2.88 -18.35 -16.72
N SER A 68 -3.79 -18.23 -17.69
CA SER A 68 -3.49 -17.53 -18.95
C SER A 68 -3.25 -16.03 -18.79
N SER A 69 -3.84 -15.38 -17.77
CA SER A 69 -3.49 -14.02 -17.37
C SER A 69 -2.04 -13.92 -16.84
N TYR A 70 -1.60 -14.87 -16.00
CA TYR A 70 -0.21 -14.94 -15.55
C TYR A 70 0.76 -15.29 -16.69
N GLU A 71 0.42 -16.23 -17.57
CA GLU A 71 1.22 -16.57 -18.77
C GLU A 71 1.42 -15.36 -19.69
N ALA A 72 0.36 -14.59 -19.94
CA ALA A 72 0.44 -13.35 -20.72
C ALA A 72 1.30 -12.28 -20.02
N ARG A 73 1.19 -12.14 -18.69
CA ARG A 73 2.01 -11.18 -17.92
C ARG A 73 3.49 -11.57 -17.89
N ILE A 74 3.80 -12.87 -17.75
CA ILE A 74 5.18 -13.40 -17.84
C ILE A 74 5.74 -13.14 -19.25
N SER A 75 4.97 -13.45 -20.30
CA SER A 75 5.36 -13.21 -21.69
C SER A 75 5.66 -11.73 -21.96
N SER A 76 4.85 -10.83 -21.42
CA SER A 76 5.06 -9.37 -21.49
C SER A 76 6.37 -8.94 -20.79
N LEU A 77 6.62 -9.41 -19.56
CA LEU A 77 7.86 -9.13 -18.82
C LEU A 77 9.11 -9.71 -19.49
N GLU A 78 9.00 -10.87 -20.15
CA GLU A 78 10.08 -11.41 -20.97
C GLU A 78 10.35 -10.55 -22.20
N GLN A 79 9.31 -10.04 -22.87
CA GLN A 79 9.46 -9.18 -24.03
C GLN A 79 10.02 -7.80 -23.64
N GLU A 80 9.60 -7.25 -22.51
CA GLU A 80 10.17 -6.03 -21.94
C GLU A 80 11.67 -6.21 -21.63
N ARG A 81 12.07 -7.32 -20.99
CA ARG A 81 13.49 -7.66 -20.75
C ARG A 81 14.28 -7.79 -22.05
N LYS A 82 13.70 -8.40 -23.09
CA LYS A 82 14.32 -8.50 -24.42
C LYS A 82 14.50 -7.11 -25.05
N GLN A 83 13.53 -6.20 -24.92
CA GLN A 83 13.63 -4.82 -25.38
C GLN A 83 14.70 -4.04 -24.61
N GLN A 84 14.68 -4.09 -23.27
CA GLN A 84 15.67 -3.43 -22.41
C GLN A 84 17.11 -3.86 -22.76
N LEU A 85 17.32 -5.14 -23.08
CA LEU A 85 18.62 -5.66 -23.49
C LEU A 85 19.02 -5.18 -24.90
N GLN A 86 18.10 -5.14 -25.87
CA GLN A 86 18.35 -4.53 -27.18
C GLN A 86 18.70 -3.03 -27.07
N ASP A 87 18.01 -2.29 -26.20
CA ASP A 87 18.27 -0.87 -25.95
C ASP A 87 19.62 -0.67 -25.21
N GLN A 88 20.06 -1.63 -24.39
CA GLN A 88 21.40 -1.62 -23.77
C GLN A 88 22.47 -1.81 -24.85
N GLU A 89 22.36 -2.85 -25.68
CA GLU A 89 23.29 -3.06 -26.80
C GLU A 89 23.32 -1.87 -27.78
N ALA A 90 22.18 -1.23 -28.03
CA ALA A 90 22.09 -0.04 -28.87
C ALA A 90 22.91 1.12 -28.27
N ARG A 91 22.73 1.42 -26.97
CA ARG A 91 23.53 2.41 -26.24
C ARG A 91 25.01 2.04 -26.21
N GLU A 92 25.38 0.77 -26.09
CA GLU A 92 26.79 0.33 -26.17
C GLU A 92 27.39 0.54 -27.55
N ARG A 93 26.64 0.30 -28.63
CA ARG A 93 27.05 0.59 -30.01
C ARG A 93 27.26 2.09 -30.21
N GLU A 94 26.38 2.94 -29.69
CA GLU A 94 26.51 4.39 -29.73
C GLU A 94 27.70 4.90 -28.90
N LEU A 95 27.86 4.42 -27.66
CA LEU A 95 29.02 4.74 -26.81
C LEU A 95 30.34 4.31 -27.48
N SER A 96 30.36 3.17 -28.18
CA SER A 96 31.52 2.70 -28.94
C SER A 96 31.82 3.62 -30.13
N ARG A 97 30.79 4.06 -30.86
CA ARG A 97 30.91 5.04 -31.95
C ARG A 97 31.39 6.41 -31.45
N LEU A 98 30.89 6.88 -30.32
CA LEU A 98 31.31 8.14 -29.70
C LEU A 98 32.76 8.07 -29.20
N LYS A 99 33.17 6.96 -28.56
CA LYS A 99 34.57 6.71 -28.19
C LYS A 99 35.49 6.69 -29.42
N GLN A 100 35.06 6.05 -30.51
CA GLN A 100 35.81 6.04 -31.76
C GLN A 100 35.95 7.46 -32.35
N LEU A 101 34.88 8.27 -32.32
CA LEU A 101 34.92 9.67 -32.74
C LEU A 101 35.87 10.50 -31.87
N LEU A 102 35.85 10.35 -30.54
CA LEU A 102 36.81 11.02 -29.64
C LEU A 102 38.26 10.63 -29.95
N SER A 103 38.54 9.33 -30.10
CA SER A 103 39.89 8.85 -30.44
C SER A 103 40.39 9.34 -31.80
N ARG A 104 39.47 9.68 -32.73
CA ARG A 104 39.77 10.28 -34.03
C ARG A 104 39.79 11.81 -34.00
N SER A 105 39.34 12.42 -32.91
CA SER A 105 39.19 13.86 -32.73
C SER A 105 40.09 14.35 -31.60
N HIS A 106 41.41 14.31 -31.84
CA HIS A 106 42.39 15.08 -31.06
C HIS A 106 42.88 16.27 -31.91
N PRO A 107 42.05 17.33 -32.10
CA PRO A 107 42.55 18.60 -32.63
C PRO A 107 43.51 19.28 -31.63
N LEU A 108 43.41 18.93 -30.35
CA LEU A 108 44.31 19.40 -29.29
C LEU A 108 45.76 19.02 -29.59
N ASP A 109 46.07 17.75 -29.91
CA ASP A 109 47.40 17.31 -30.37
C ASP A 109 47.98 18.12 -31.54
N SER A 110 47.12 18.68 -32.39
CA SER A 110 47.53 19.50 -33.54
C SER A 110 47.71 20.97 -33.16
N LEU A 111 46.95 21.47 -32.19
CA LEU A 111 47.08 22.83 -31.67
C LEU A 111 48.27 22.93 -30.72
N GLU A 112 48.47 21.93 -29.86
CA GLU A 112 49.60 21.78 -28.95
C GLU A 112 50.93 21.81 -29.71
N LYS A 113 51.07 21.02 -30.78
CA LYS A 113 52.26 21.05 -31.66
C LYS A 113 52.43 22.36 -32.44
N GLN A 114 51.35 23.11 -32.68
CA GLN A 114 51.43 24.46 -33.26
C GLN A 114 51.87 25.50 -32.22
N MET A 115 51.41 25.38 -30.96
CA MET A 115 51.83 26.23 -29.85
C MET A 115 53.28 25.95 -29.43
N GLU A 116 53.69 24.69 -29.36
CA GLU A 116 55.06 24.25 -29.10
C GLU A 116 56.01 24.83 -30.15
N LYS A 117 55.69 24.69 -31.45
CA LYS A 117 56.48 25.31 -32.52
C LYS A 117 56.51 26.84 -32.43
N ALA A 118 55.37 27.50 -32.15
CA ALA A 118 55.32 28.94 -31.99
C ALA A 118 56.15 29.43 -30.78
N HIS A 119 56.24 28.61 -29.73
CA HIS A 119 57.10 28.87 -28.58
C HIS A 119 58.58 28.71 -28.94
N GLU A 120 58.98 27.64 -29.62
CA GLU A 120 60.35 27.48 -30.13
C GLU A 120 60.78 28.63 -31.03
N ASP A 121 59.93 29.05 -31.97
CA ASP A 121 60.26 30.11 -32.93
C ASP A 121 60.32 31.49 -32.23
N SER A 122 59.59 31.69 -31.12
CA SER A 122 59.73 32.84 -30.22
C SER A 122 61.05 32.82 -29.44
N GLU A 123 61.48 31.66 -28.93
CA GLU A 123 62.78 31.51 -28.24
C GLU A 123 63.94 31.79 -29.19
N LYS A 124 63.94 31.23 -30.41
CA LYS A 124 64.95 31.50 -31.45
C LYS A 124 65.02 32.98 -31.83
N LEU A 125 63.89 33.67 -31.91
CA LEU A 125 63.86 35.12 -32.11
C LEU A 125 64.45 35.87 -30.91
N ARG A 126 64.21 35.40 -29.68
CA ARG A 126 64.75 36.00 -28.46
C ARG A 126 66.27 35.87 -28.37
N GLU A 127 66.83 34.72 -28.76
CA GLU A 127 68.28 34.49 -28.85
C GLU A 127 68.98 35.48 -29.81
N ILE A 128 68.29 35.92 -30.87
CA ILE A 128 68.82 36.88 -31.86
C ILE A 128 68.59 38.33 -31.40
N VAL A 129 67.41 38.65 -30.87
CA VAL A 129 67.03 40.02 -30.49
C VAL A 129 67.80 40.48 -29.26
N LEU A 130 67.97 39.64 -28.23
CA LEU A 130 68.59 40.03 -26.96
C LEU A 130 70.05 40.54 -27.08
N PRO A 131 70.97 39.91 -27.83
CA PRO A 131 72.30 40.51 -28.08
C PRO A 131 72.22 41.76 -28.96
N MET A 132 71.26 41.85 -29.89
CA MET A 132 71.08 43.04 -30.72
C MET A 132 70.56 44.24 -29.90
N GLU A 133 69.70 43.99 -28.89
CA GLU A 133 69.29 45.00 -27.90
C GLU A 133 70.47 45.46 -27.02
N GLN A 134 71.37 44.54 -26.64
CA GLN A 134 72.60 44.88 -25.91
C GLN A 134 73.55 45.75 -26.76
N GLU A 135 73.76 45.41 -28.04
CA GLU A 135 74.53 46.26 -28.96
C GLU A 135 73.88 47.64 -29.16
N ILE A 136 72.55 47.71 -29.29
CA ILE A 136 71.81 48.98 -29.39
C ILE A 136 71.96 49.80 -28.10
N ALA A 137 71.93 49.17 -26.92
CA ALA A 137 72.16 49.84 -25.65
C ALA A 137 73.61 50.36 -25.52
N GLU A 138 74.60 49.57 -25.93
CA GLU A 138 76.00 50.01 -26.00
C GLU A 138 76.19 51.16 -26.99
N LEU A 139 75.58 51.10 -28.17
CA LEU A 139 75.67 52.15 -29.19
C LEU A 139 75.02 53.45 -28.71
N LYS A 140 73.84 53.39 -28.07
CA LYS A 140 73.24 54.54 -27.38
C LYS A 140 74.16 55.09 -26.29
N GLY A 141 74.75 54.23 -25.47
CA GLY A 141 75.71 54.61 -24.45
C GLY A 141 77.05 55.14 -24.98
N LYS A 142 77.40 54.88 -26.24
CA LYS A 142 78.56 55.47 -26.95
C LYS A 142 78.18 56.81 -27.60
N LEU A 143 76.96 56.91 -28.15
CA LEU A 143 76.39 58.13 -28.72
C LEU A 143 76.26 59.23 -27.66
N LEU A 144 75.65 58.93 -26.50
CA LEU A 144 75.49 59.90 -25.41
C LEU A 144 76.84 60.48 -24.95
N ARG A 145 77.88 59.64 -24.80
CA ARG A 145 79.24 60.09 -24.46
C ARG A 145 79.90 60.93 -25.57
N ALA A 146 79.53 60.71 -26.83
CA ALA A 146 79.97 61.58 -27.93
C ALA A 146 79.21 62.93 -27.91
N GLU A 147 77.91 62.93 -27.60
CA GLU A 147 77.12 64.15 -27.43
C GLU A 147 77.59 64.99 -26.22
N GLU A 148 77.96 64.35 -25.10
CA GLU A 148 78.59 65.00 -23.94
C GLU A 148 79.90 65.70 -24.34
N LEU A 149 80.81 65.01 -25.04
CA LEU A 149 82.07 65.59 -25.53
C LEU A 149 81.83 66.71 -26.56
N ILE A 150 80.81 66.60 -27.41
CA ILE A 150 80.42 67.65 -28.36
C ILE A 150 79.88 68.88 -27.63
N GLN A 151 79.06 68.70 -26.58
CA GLN A 151 78.57 69.78 -25.73
C GLN A 151 79.70 70.45 -24.94
N GLU A 152 80.68 69.69 -24.45
CA GLU A 152 81.86 70.23 -23.75
C GLU A 152 82.73 71.08 -24.68
N ILE A 153 82.94 70.63 -25.94
CA ILE A 153 83.63 71.42 -26.98
C ILE A 153 82.83 72.68 -27.35
N GLN A 154 81.49 72.59 -27.46
CA GLN A 154 80.64 73.74 -27.78
C GLN A 154 80.50 74.74 -26.62
N GLY A 155 80.64 74.28 -25.37
CA GLY A 155 80.64 75.11 -24.17
C GLY A 155 81.78 76.15 -24.12
N GLY A 156 82.83 75.96 -24.94
CA GLY A 156 83.95 76.89 -25.08
C GLY A 156 83.64 78.18 -25.87
N GLN A 157 82.49 78.31 -26.54
CA GLN A 157 82.19 79.46 -27.41
C GLN A 157 80.76 80.02 -27.27
N ALA A 158 80.64 81.15 -26.56
CA ALA A 158 79.54 82.12 -26.66
C ALA A 158 80.14 83.47 -27.08
N ARG A 159 79.50 84.41 -27.80
CA ARG A 159 78.09 84.69 -28.19
C ARG A 159 78.17 85.75 -29.36
N PRO A 160 77.14 86.52 -29.81
CA PRO A 160 75.67 86.39 -29.78
C PRO A 160 74.90 86.76 -31.10
N HIS A 161 73.77 86.08 -31.38
CA HIS A 161 72.54 86.62 -32.05
C HIS A 161 72.62 87.18 -33.51
N PRO A 162 71.49 87.48 -34.22
CA PRO A 162 70.06 87.35 -33.88
C PRO A 162 69.21 86.48 -34.85
N GLN A 163 67.89 86.40 -34.63
CA GLN A 163 66.88 85.90 -35.60
C GLN A 163 66.45 87.02 -36.60
N PRO A 164 65.86 86.67 -37.76
CA PRO A 164 64.39 86.81 -37.90
C PRO A 164 63.72 85.70 -38.78
N SER A 165 62.56 86.00 -39.37
CA SER A 165 61.45 85.06 -39.63
C SER A 165 61.09 84.79 -41.11
N LEU A 166 60.26 83.76 -41.33
CA LEU A 166 59.23 83.56 -42.38
C LEU A 166 59.60 83.00 -43.79
N HIS A 167 58.84 81.93 -44.12
CA HIS A 167 58.30 81.47 -45.43
C HIS A 167 59.19 81.14 -46.65
N GLY A 168 58.78 80.09 -47.36
CA GLY A 168 59.30 79.67 -48.67
C GLY A 168 58.64 78.37 -49.18
N SER A 169 57.42 78.45 -49.72
CA SER A 169 56.71 77.31 -50.34
C SER A 169 56.92 77.28 -51.85
N THR A 170 57.12 76.09 -52.45
CA THR A 170 57.00 75.82 -53.89
C THR A 170 56.56 74.36 -54.11
N GLU A 171 55.71 74.11 -55.12
CA GLU A 171 55.11 72.80 -55.44
C GLU A 171 55.62 72.19 -56.79
N LEU A 172 55.09 71.00 -57.12
CA LEU A 172 54.86 70.41 -58.45
C LEU A 172 55.89 69.42 -59.09
N LEU A 173 55.62 68.11 -58.91
CA LEU A 173 55.37 67.07 -59.96
C LEU A 173 56.49 66.71 -60.99
N PRO A 174 56.38 65.63 -61.83
CA PRO A 174 55.30 64.65 -62.03
C PRO A 174 55.70 63.13 -62.00
N LEU A 175 54.70 62.26 -62.25
CA LEU A 175 54.76 60.78 -62.38
C LEU A 175 55.44 60.27 -63.68
N PRO A 176 55.70 58.94 -63.82
CA PRO A 176 54.86 58.15 -64.75
C PRO A 176 54.67 56.62 -64.51
N ARG A 177 53.50 56.13 -64.97
CA ARG A 177 53.17 54.83 -65.64
C ARG A 177 52.82 53.52 -64.86
N ASN A 178 51.50 53.26 -64.87
CA ASN A 178 50.75 51.98 -64.78
C ASN A 178 51.12 50.94 -65.88
N PRO A 179 50.70 49.64 -65.78
CA PRO A 179 49.41 49.21 -66.37
C PRO A 179 48.57 48.10 -65.66
N SER A 180 47.29 48.08 -66.03
CA SER A 180 46.22 47.06 -65.82
C SER A 180 45.48 46.86 -67.18
N PRO A 181 44.27 46.26 -67.38
CA PRO A 181 43.21 45.75 -66.49
C PRO A 181 43.06 44.19 -66.64
N PRO A 182 41.92 43.46 -66.88
CA PRO A 182 40.48 43.75 -67.16
C PRO A 182 39.54 43.51 -65.92
N LEU A 183 38.21 43.73 -65.85
CA LEU A 183 37.09 44.04 -66.80
C LEU A 183 36.41 42.78 -67.45
N GLU A 184 35.08 42.66 -67.66
CA GLU A 184 33.90 43.56 -67.43
C GLU A 184 32.53 42.77 -67.33
N PRO A 185 31.28 43.32 -67.46
CA PRO A 185 30.05 42.76 -66.86
C PRO A 185 29.07 42.16 -67.92
N PRO A 186 27.73 42.04 -67.68
CA PRO A 186 26.72 43.15 -67.75
C PRO A 186 25.57 43.00 -66.70
N GLU A 187 24.46 43.77 -66.57
CA GLU A 187 23.92 45.06 -67.09
C GLU A 187 22.81 45.58 -66.12
N ASP A 188 22.35 46.85 -66.25
CA ASP A 188 21.19 47.43 -65.53
C ASP A 188 19.94 47.54 -66.44
N LEU A 189 18.72 47.20 -65.96
CA LEU A 189 17.46 47.81 -66.46
C LEU A 189 16.27 47.74 -65.46
N ASN A 190 15.90 48.93 -64.95
CA ASN A 190 14.55 49.51 -64.83
C ASN A 190 13.26 48.65 -64.69
N VAL A 191 12.39 49.11 -63.77
CA VAL A 191 10.89 49.09 -63.83
C VAL A 191 10.24 47.69 -63.61
N ASP A 192 9.15 47.51 -62.85
CA ASP A 192 8.12 48.40 -62.29
C ASP A 192 7.64 47.92 -60.89
N GLY A 193 6.68 48.63 -60.29
CA GLY A 193 5.44 47.95 -59.85
C GLY A 193 5.28 47.60 -58.37
N GLY A 194 4.68 48.54 -57.62
CA GLY A 194 3.47 48.24 -56.84
C GLY A 194 3.52 47.34 -55.61
N ALA A 195 3.43 48.01 -54.45
CA ALA A 195 2.44 47.79 -53.38
C ALA A 195 2.49 46.47 -52.56
N ALA A 196 2.81 46.44 -51.27
CA ALA A 196 2.39 47.27 -50.10
C ALA A 196 0.99 46.94 -49.52
N ALA A 197 0.91 47.04 -48.18
CA ALA A 197 -0.26 46.86 -47.31
C ALA A 197 -0.84 45.44 -47.16
N GLU A 198 -0.33 44.69 -46.18
CA GLU A 198 -1.05 44.16 -45.00
C GLU A 198 -0.07 43.33 -44.12
N VAL A 199 -0.11 43.30 -42.78
CA VAL A 199 -1.07 43.85 -41.80
C VAL A 199 -0.37 44.83 -40.83
N PHE A 200 -1.13 45.78 -40.27
CA PHE A 200 -0.67 46.89 -39.43
C PHE A 200 -0.70 46.59 -37.91
N ALA A 201 -0.03 47.41 -37.10
CA ALA A 201 0.11 47.23 -35.65
C ALA A 201 -1.16 47.50 -34.82
N ARG A 202 -1.32 46.74 -33.72
CA ARG A 202 -2.22 46.93 -32.54
C ARG A 202 -1.63 46.12 -31.38
N ASN A 203 -1.51 46.58 -30.12
CA ASN A 203 -2.18 47.69 -29.41
C ASN A 203 -1.23 48.55 -28.55
N CYS A 204 -1.69 49.78 -28.33
CA CYS A 204 -1.18 50.93 -27.59
C CYS A 204 -0.83 50.76 -26.09
N ASP A 205 0.26 51.41 -25.68
CA ASP A 205 0.37 52.68 -24.91
C ASP A 205 -0.35 52.93 -23.55
N ASP A 206 0.31 53.79 -22.74
CA ASP A 206 -0.18 54.66 -21.64
C ASP A 206 -0.78 54.03 -20.35
N SER A 207 -0.48 54.47 -19.11
CA SER A 207 0.09 55.75 -18.60
C SER A 207 0.46 55.71 -17.08
N ALA A 208 1.16 56.75 -16.57
CA ALA A 208 1.43 57.13 -15.16
C ALA A 208 2.34 56.20 -14.30
N SER A 209 3.31 56.63 -13.46
CA SER A 209 3.50 57.80 -12.55
C SER A 209 2.72 57.68 -11.22
N ILE A 210 3.15 58.15 -10.02
CA ILE A 210 4.18 59.13 -9.59
C ILE A 210 4.83 58.67 -8.25
N SER A 211 5.99 59.22 -7.86
CA SER A 211 6.67 59.08 -6.54
C SER A 211 5.87 59.61 -5.33
N SER A 212 6.09 59.05 -4.13
CA SER A 212 5.89 59.75 -2.83
C SER A 212 6.66 59.09 -1.66
N PHE A 213 6.55 59.64 -0.44
CA PHE A 213 7.57 59.56 0.62
C PHE A 213 7.02 59.36 2.06
N SER A 214 7.90 58.81 2.92
CA SER A 214 8.09 59.10 4.37
C SER A 214 7.04 58.81 5.46
N LEU A 215 7.55 58.10 6.49
CA LEU A 215 7.45 58.38 7.95
C LEU A 215 6.29 57.82 8.80
N GLY A 216 6.63 56.89 9.71
CA GLY A 216 5.94 56.60 10.99
C GLY A 216 4.76 55.61 10.94
N GLY A 217 4.55 54.74 11.93
CA GLY A 217 5.41 54.41 13.09
C GLY A 217 4.77 53.42 14.09
N ALA A 218 5.65 52.64 14.75
CA ALA A 218 5.41 51.71 15.87
C ALA A 218 4.60 50.41 15.59
N GLY A 219 5.05 49.23 16.07
CA GLY A 219 6.32 48.96 16.77
C GLY A 219 6.53 47.50 17.14
N ASN A 220 7.71 47.22 17.73
CA ASN A 220 8.16 46.01 18.42
C ASN A 220 8.19 44.67 17.65
N SER A 221 9.19 43.79 17.76
CA SER A 221 10.65 43.92 17.99
C SER A 221 11.23 42.50 18.08
N ALA A 222 11.83 41.97 17.01
CA ALA A 222 12.66 40.77 17.07
C ALA A 222 13.76 40.85 15.99
N SER A 223 15.01 40.65 16.41
CA SER A 223 16.21 40.86 15.60
C SER A 223 16.48 39.70 14.63
N LEU A 224 16.81 40.02 13.37
CA LEU A 224 17.80 39.32 12.53
C LEU A 224 18.05 40.17 11.25
N PRO A 225 19.29 40.50 10.87
CA PRO A 225 19.56 41.36 9.72
C PRO A 225 19.36 40.61 8.39
N ARG A 226 18.44 41.11 7.57
CA ARG A 226 18.22 40.69 6.19
C ARG A 226 19.49 40.92 5.37
N GLY A 227 20.12 39.84 4.91
CA GLY A 227 21.38 39.91 4.15
C GLY A 227 21.26 40.78 2.90
N ARG A 228 21.87 41.97 2.91
CA ARG A 228 22.32 42.58 1.66
C ARG A 228 23.37 41.65 1.06
N ARG A 229 23.26 41.37 -0.23
CA ARG A 229 24.28 40.69 -1.02
C ARG A 229 25.58 41.50 -0.89
N GLY A 230 26.56 40.97 -0.16
CA GLY A 230 27.91 41.52 -0.17
C GLY A 230 28.52 41.41 -1.56
N MET A 231 29.37 42.36 -1.91
CA MET A 231 30.35 42.15 -2.97
C MET A 231 31.36 41.09 -2.48
N SER A 232 32.09 40.41 -3.37
CA SER A 232 33.19 39.54 -2.94
C SER A 232 34.36 40.38 -2.40
N PRO A 233 35.22 39.84 -1.51
CA PRO A 233 36.35 40.60 -0.93
C PRO A 233 37.27 41.22 -1.99
N GLU A 234 37.52 40.48 -3.09
CA GLU A 234 38.28 40.88 -4.27
C GLU A 234 37.75 42.16 -4.95
N GLN A 235 36.47 42.47 -4.76
CA GLN A 235 35.79 43.62 -5.34
C GLN A 235 35.82 44.86 -4.42
N GLU A 236 36.28 44.73 -3.18
CA GLU A 236 36.52 45.84 -2.23
C GLU A 236 37.98 46.35 -2.32
N GLU A 237 38.93 45.45 -2.58
CA GLU A 237 40.34 45.79 -2.84
C GLU A 237 40.50 46.61 -4.14
N THR A 238 39.80 46.19 -5.21
CA THR A 238 39.82 46.91 -6.50
C THR A 238 39.20 48.31 -6.43
N ALA A 239 38.26 48.57 -5.52
CA ALA A 239 37.73 49.91 -5.28
C ALA A 239 38.74 50.82 -4.53
N SER A 240 39.54 50.25 -3.62
CA SER A 240 40.48 51.00 -2.79
C SER A 240 41.68 51.55 -3.58
N LEU A 241 42.13 50.83 -4.62
CA LEU A 241 43.30 51.19 -5.43
C LEU A 241 43.11 52.43 -6.33
N VAL A 242 41.86 52.88 -6.54
CA VAL A 242 41.55 54.08 -7.35
C VAL A 242 41.90 55.39 -6.61
N SER A 243 42.11 55.35 -5.29
CA SER A 243 42.23 56.55 -4.45
C SER A 243 43.66 57.12 -4.30
N THR A 244 44.69 56.51 -4.90
CA THR A 244 46.09 56.99 -4.84
C THR A 244 46.61 57.41 -6.20
N GLY A 245 46.18 58.60 -6.66
CA GLY A 245 46.64 59.17 -7.93
C GLY A 245 48.05 59.75 -7.85
N THR A 246 49.01 59.09 -8.49
CA THR A 246 50.28 59.70 -8.93
C THR A 246 50.22 59.98 -10.43
N LEU A 247 50.27 61.25 -10.81
CA LEU A 247 50.30 61.68 -12.23
C LEU A 247 51.62 61.23 -12.89
N VAL A 248 51.54 60.17 -13.69
CA VAL A 248 52.60 59.73 -14.61
C VAL A 248 52.14 60.05 -16.04
N PRO A 249 53.00 60.61 -16.92
CA PRO A 249 52.63 60.86 -18.32
C PRO A 249 52.24 59.58 -19.08
N GLU A 250 51.47 59.74 -20.16
CA GLU A 250 51.00 58.63 -21.01
C GLU A 250 52.19 57.80 -21.53
N GLY A 251 52.31 56.56 -21.04
CA GLY A 251 53.52 55.75 -21.24
C GLY A 251 53.36 54.29 -20.85
N ILE A 252 52.51 53.56 -21.60
CA ILE A 252 52.37 52.08 -21.60
C ILE A 252 52.12 51.47 -20.22
N TYR A 253 50.85 51.20 -19.90
CA TYR A 253 50.49 50.33 -18.78
C TYR A 253 50.98 48.89 -19.04
N LEU A 254 52.02 48.46 -18.32
CA LEU A 254 52.41 47.04 -18.26
C LEU A 254 51.55 46.33 -17.19
N PRO A 255 50.79 45.27 -17.56
CA PRO A 255 50.09 44.46 -16.58
C PRO A 255 51.09 43.62 -15.73
N PRO A 256 50.70 43.19 -14.52
CA PRO A 256 51.55 42.32 -13.69
C PRO A 256 51.87 40.97 -14.36
N PRO A 257 52.98 40.29 -13.99
CA PRO A 257 53.32 38.99 -14.55
C PRO A 257 52.18 37.97 -14.41
N GLY A 258 51.81 37.31 -15.52
CA GLY A 258 50.68 36.39 -15.58
C GLY A 258 49.33 37.02 -15.97
N TYR A 259 49.22 38.35 -15.99
CA TYR A 259 48.03 39.06 -16.46
C TYR A 259 48.22 39.54 -17.89
N GLN A 260 47.33 39.12 -18.79
CA GLN A 260 47.33 39.58 -20.18
C GLN A 260 46.39 40.79 -20.33
N LEU A 261 46.81 41.80 -21.10
CA LEU A 261 45.90 42.84 -21.56
C LEU A 261 44.97 42.25 -22.63
N VAL A 262 43.69 42.16 -22.28
CA VAL A 262 42.59 41.67 -23.11
C VAL A 262 41.89 42.88 -23.73
N SER A 263 41.54 42.84 -25.03
CA SER A 263 40.78 43.93 -25.64
C SER A 263 39.32 43.93 -25.19
N ASP A 264 38.62 45.08 -25.24
CA ASP A 264 37.24 45.20 -24.77
C ASP A 264 36.33 44.12 -25.37
N HIS A 265 36.43 43.83 -26.68
CA HIS A 265 35.67 42.78 -27.34
C HIS A 265 36.00 41.36 -26.86
N GLN A 266 37.27 41.07 -26.54
CA GLN A 266 37.66 39.78 -25.98
C GLN A 266 37.18 39.64 -24.53
N TRP A 267 37.15 40.74 -23.77
CA TRP A 267 36.57 40.78 -22.43
C TRP A 267 35.05 40.61 -22.46
N GLU A 268 34.35 41.24 -23.40
CA GLU A 268 32.93 41.03 -23.68
C GLU A 268 32.64 39.57 -24.04
N GLN A 269 33.47 38.92 -24.88
CA GLN A 269 33.36 37.49 -25.17
C GLN A 269 33.54 36.62 -23.92
N LEU A 270 34.60 36.81 -23.14
CA LEU A 270 34.84 36.04 -21.92
C LEU A 270 33.73 36.23 -20.87
N GLN A 271 33.13 37.43 -20.81
CA GLN A 271 31.96 37.70 -19.96
C GLN A 271 30.68 37.00 -20.47
N LEU A 272 30.49 36.88 -21.79
CA LEU A 272 29.39 36.12 -22.38
C LEU A 272 29.56 34.61 -22.19
N GLU A 273 30.77 34.09 -22.41
CA GLU A 273 31.12 32.69 -22.20
C GLU A 273 30.98 32.29 -20.72
N GLY A 274 31.48 33.12 -19.80
CA GLY A 274 31.31 32.92 -18.36
C GLY A 274 29.83 32.90 -17.92
N ARG A 275 28.99 33.74 -18.53
CA ARG A 275 27.52 33.71 -18.30
C ARG A 275 26.89 32.44 -18.85
N GLN A 276 27.22 32.02 -20.09
CA GLN A 276 26.70 30.76 -20.64
C GLN A 276 27.14 29.54 -19.81
N GLN A 277 28.38 29.51 -19.33
CA GLN A 277 28.86 28.48 -18.41
C GLN A 277 28.09 28.52 -17.08
N GLN A 278 27.83 29.69 -16.51
CA GLN A 278 27.07 29.80 -15.26
C GLN A 278 25.58 29.45 -15.42
N GLU A 279 24.97 29.78 -16.56
CA GLU A 279 23.58 29.42 -16.89
C GLU A 279 23.43 27.92 -17.15
N SER A 280 24.34 27.31 -17.91
CA SER A 280 24.35 25.86 -18.15
C SER A 280 24.67 25.06 -16.89
N LEU A 281 25.56 25.54 -16.01
CA LEU A 281 25.77 24.96 -14.68
C LEU A 281 24.49 25.03 -13.82
N GLN A 282 23.77 26.17 -13.80
CA GLN A 282 22.49 26.26 -13.11
C GLN A 282 21.43 25.33 -13.74
N GLN A 283 21.44 25.12 -15.05
CA GLN A 283 20.51 24.21 -15.73
C GLN A 283 20.81 22.75 -15.39
N LEU A 284 22.08 22.34 -15.39
CA LEU A 284 22.53 21.01 -14.92
C LEU A 284 22.21 20.80 -13.45
N GLN A 285 22.38 21.82 -12.61
CA GLN A 285 22.04 21.75 -11.19
C GLN A 285 20.53 21.56 -10.97
N ARG A 286 19.67 22.29 -11.71
CA ARG A 286 18.21 22.06 -11.70
C ARG A 286 17.82 20.67 -12.18
N GLN A 287 18.50 20.13 -13.19
CA GLN A 287 18.27 18.76 -13.68
C GLN A 287 18.68 17.71 -12.63
N LEU A 288 19.81 17.90 -11.94
CA LEU A 288 20.26 17.04 -10.86
C LEU A 288 19.31 17.08 -9.65
N GLU A 289 18.81 18.26 -9.29
CA GLU A 289 17.77 18.42 -8.25
C GLU A 289 16.45 17.76 -8.65
N GLY A 290 16.05 17.82 -9.93
CA GLY A 290 14.87 17.14 -10.45
C GLY A 290 14.99 15.62 -10.36
N ALA A 291 16.05 15.06 -10.94
CA ALA A 291 16.35 13.63 -10.88
C ALA A 291 16.53 13.11 -9.44
N GLY A 292 17.02 13.95 -8.52
CA GLY A 292 17.07 13.65 -7.10
C GLY A 292 15.69 13.46 -6.47
N ARG A 293 14.73 14.35 -6.78
CA ARG A 293 13.34 14.25 -6.31
C ARG A 293 12.63 13.03 -6.91
N GLU A 294 12.77 12.82 -8.23
CA GLU A 294 12.21 11.65 -8.92
C GLU A 294 12.71 10.34 -8.32
N ARG A 295 14.03 10.24 -8.03
CA ARG A 295 14.61 9.09 -7.32
C ARG A 295 13.97 8.88 -5.95
N ASP A 296 13.80 9.95 -5.18
CA ASP A 296 13.30 9.86 -3.80
C ASP A 296 11.81 9.50 -3.77
N GLU A 297 11.00 10.08 -4.68
CA GLU A 297 9.59 9.70 -4.90
C GLU A 297 9.46 8.22 -5.30
N LEU A 298 10.29 7.73 -6.24
CA LEU A 298 10.33 6.32 -6.61
C LEU A 298 10.79 5.42 -5.46
N GLN A 299 11.74 5.85 -4.64
CA GLN A 299 12.21 5.10 -3.48
C GLN A 299 11.12 5.02 -2.39
N GLU A 300 10.32 6.06 -2.19
CA GLU A 300 9.16 5.99 -1.30
C GLU A 300 8.02 5.14 -1.87
N ALA A 301 7.75 5.21 -3.18
CA ALA A 301 6.75 4.36 -3.83
C ALA A 301 7.11 2.86 -3.73
N LEU A 302 8.40 2.54 -3.86
CA LEU A 302 8.92 1.19 -3.63
C LEU A 302 8.78 0.75 -2.16
N LYS A 303 9.07 1.62 -1.18
CA LYS A 303 8.81 1.33 0.24
C LYS A 303 7.34 1.04 0.50
N ARG A 304 6.44 1.94 0.11
CA ARG A 304 4.98 1.80 0.29
C ARG A 304 4.45 0.50 -0.31
N SER A 305 4.81 0.20 -1.56
CA SER A 305 4.40 -1.05 -2.22
C SER A 305 5.01 -2.30 -1.58
N SER A 306 6.23 -2.24 -1.03
CA SER A 306 6.80 -3.35 -0.26
C SER A 306 6.11 -3.57 1.09
N GLU A 307 5.71 -2.50 1.78
CA GLU A 307 4.93 -2.56 3.02
C GLU A 307 3.52 -3.10 2.77
N ASP A 308 2.85 -2.68 1.70
CA ASP A 308 1.52 -3.15 1.34
C ASP A 308 1.53 -4.62 0.88
N CYS A 309 2.58 -5.04 0.17
CA CYS A 309 2.84 -6.45 -0.13
C CYS A 309 3.03 -7.26 1.17
N ALA A 310 3.83 -6.76 2.12
CA ALA A 310 4.02 -7.41 3.41
C ALA A 310 2.72 -7.54 4.23
N LYS A 311 1.87 -6.50 4.24
CA LYS A 311 0.53 -6.53 4.87
C LYS A 311 -0.36 -7.59 4.22
N GLN A 312 -0.39 -7.66 2.88
CA GLN A 312 -1.17 -8.66 2.13
C GLN A 312 -0.69 -10.09 2.43
N VAL A 313 0.63 -10.33 2.43
CA VAL A 313 1.21 -11.63 2.80
C VAL A 313 0.87 -11.99 4.25
N GLN A 314 0.90 -11.04 5.18
CA GLN A 314 0.55 -11.28 6.58
C GLN A 314 -0.93 -11.66 6.77
N VAL A 315 -1.85 -11.02 6.03
CA VAL A 315 -3.28 -11.38 6.03
C VAL A 315 -3.50 -12.78 5.44
N LEU A 316 -2.84 -13.11 4.32
CA LEU A 316 -2.93 -14.43 3.71
C LEU A 316 -2.35 -15.53 4.62
N LEU A 317 -1.24 -15.28 5.32
CA LEU A 317 -0.68 -16.21 6.30
C LEU A 317 -1.63 -16.44 7.49
N ALA A 318 -2.30 -15.39 7.99
CA ALA A 318 -3.30 -15.53 9.04
C ALA A 318 -4.52 -16.34 8.56
N GLN A 319 -4.97 -16.14 7.31
CA GLN A 319 -6.07 -16.91 6.72
C GLN A 319 -5.70 -18.38 6.49
N VAL A 320 -4.45 -18.68 6.09
CA VAL A 320 -3.96 -20.05 6.02
C VAL A 320 -3.99 -20.68 7.41
N GLN A 321 -3.45 -20.02 8.44
CA GLN A 321 -3.42 -20.53 9.81
C GLN A 321 -4.82 -20.82 10.38
N THR A 322 -5.81 -19.96 10.14
CA THR A 322 -7.19 -20.25 10.59
C THR A 322 -7.82 -21.39 9.80
N SER A 323 -7.56 -21.52 8.49
CA SER A 323 -8.02 -22.68 7.72
C SER A 323 -7.36 -23.99 8.14
N GLU A 324 -6.08 -23.99 8.50
CA GLU A 324 -5.36 -25.16 9.04
C GLU A 324 -5.94 -25.60 10.39
N GLN A 325 -6.24 -24.64 11.28
CA GLN A 325 -6.91 -24.92 12.56
C GLN A 325 -8.32 -25.49 12.36
N LEU A 326 -9.09 -24.95 11.39
CA LEU A 326 -10.40 -25.49 11.03
C LEU A 326 -10.29 -26.92 10.47
N LEU A 327 -9.31 -27.20 9.61
CA LEU A 327 -9.09 -28.56 9.08
C LEU A 327 -8.66 -29.53 10.18
N GLN A 328 -7.82 -29.12 11.14
CA GLN A 328 -7.42 -29.95 12.29
C GLN A 328 -8.60 -30.26 13.21
N THR A 329 -9.47 -29.27 13.49
CA THR A 329 -10.67 -29.48 14.31
C THR A 329 -11.71 -30.35 13.60
N LEU A 330 -11.92 -30.17 12.29
CA LEU A 330 -12.78 -31.04 11.48
C LEU A 330 -12.23 -32.47 11.40
N GLN A 331 -10.91 -32.66 11.26
CA GLN A 331 -10.29 -33.98 11.32
C GLN A 331 -10.54 -34.66 12.68
N GLY A 332 -10.49 -33.89 13.78
CA GLY A 332 -10.80 -34.36 15.13
C GLY A 332 -12.27 -34.69 15.37
N THR A 333 -13.22 -33.94 14.79
CA THR A 333 -14.65 -34.27 14.93
C THR A 333 -15.04 -35.48 14.07
N VAL A 334 -14.46 -35.62 12.87
CA VAL A 334 -14.66 -36.79 12.00
C VAL A 334 -14.09 -38.06 12.63
N SER A 335 -12.88 -38.04 13.20
CA SER A 335 -12.32 -39.22 13.87
C SER A 335 -13.16 -39.65 15.08
N GLN A 336 -13.58 -38.70 15.93
CA GLN A 336 -14.49 -39.02 17.04
C GLN A 336 -15.85 -39.53 16.57
N ALA A 337 -16.42 -38.99 15.48
CA ALA A 337 -17.68 -39.49 14.92
C ALA A 337 -17.53 -40.92 14.37
N GLN A 338 -16.41 -41.21 13.70
CA GLN A 338 -16.05 -42.55 13.25
C GLN A 338 -15.89 -43.52 14.43
N GLU A 339 -15.20 -43.13 15.49
CA GLU A 339 -15.06 -43.94 16.71
C GLU A 339 -16.41 -44.24 17.37
N ARG A 340 -17.29 -43.23 17.51
CA ARG A 340 -18.66 -43.42 18.04
C ARG A 340 -19.47 -44.39 17.19
N ALA A 341 -19.42 -44.26 15.86
CA ALA A 341 -20.10 -45.18 14.94
C ALA A 341 -19.54 -46.61 15.02
N GLN A 342 -18.22 -46.77 15.17
CA GLN A 342 -17.58 -48.07 15.38
C GLN A 342 -18.01 -48.74 16.70
N HIS A 343 -18.14 -47.98 17.78
CA HIS A 343 -18.68 -48.48 19.05
C HIS A 343 -20.14 -48.92 18.91
N GLN A 344 -21.00 -48.10 18.31
CA GLN A 344 -22.41 -48.46 18.05
C GLN A 344 -22.54 -49.72 17.18
N MET A 345 -21.72 -49.87 16.13
CA MET A 345 -21.70 -51.10 15.32
C MET A 345 -21.24 -52.32 16.13
N ALA A 346 -20.28 -52.17 17.05
CA ALA A 346 -19.83 -53.26 17.93
C ALA A 346 -20.92 -53.66 18.95
N GLU A 347 -21.64 -52.69 19.52
CA GLU A 347 -22.77 -52.90 20.43
C GLU A 347 -23.95 -53.59 19.74
N LEU A 348 -24.31 -53.15 18.53
CA LEU A 348 -25.32 -53.79 17.68
C LEU A 348 -24.91 -55.21 17.27
N ALA A 349 -23.64 -55.43 16.93
CA ALA A 349 -23.14 -56.79 16.68
C ALA A 349 -23.19 -57.67 17.94
N ALA A 350 -23.00 -57.10 19.14
CA ALA A 350 -23.09 -57.81 20.42
C ALA A 350 -24.55 -58.06 20.86
N SER A 351 -25.49 -57.14 20.61
CA SER A 351 -26.93 -57.37 20.85
C SER A 351 -27.49 -58.41 19.87
N HIS A 352 -27.16 -58.31 18.57
CA HIS A 352 -27.52 -59.31 17.57
C HIS A 352 -27.00 -60.71 17.94
N LYS A 353 -25.71 -60.84 18.34
CA LYS A 353 -25.16 -62.12 18.83
C LYS A 353 -25.94 -62.68 20.02
N ARG A 354 -26.29 -61.84 21.01
CA ARG A 354 -27.10 -62.25 22.17
C ARG A 354 -28.49 -62.74 21.75
N VAL A 355 -29.18 -62.01 20.88
CA VAL A 355 -30.50 -62.41 20.33
C VAL A 355 -30.40 -63.71 19.52
N CYS A 356 -29.33 -63.92 18.73
CA CYS A 356 -29.11 -65.19 18.04
C CYS A 356 -28.87 -66.37 18.99
N TYR A 357 -28.21 -66.17 20.13
CA TYR A 357 -28.08 -67.22 21.16
C TYR A 357 -29.43 -67.50 21.85
N GLU A 358 -30.18 -66.46 22.19
CA GLU A 358 -31.49 -66.58 22.83
C GLU A 358 -32.50 -67.30 21.92
N ILE A 359 -32.54 -66.96 20.63
CA ILE A 359 -33.36 -67.66 19.62
C ILE A 359 -32.94 -69.13 19.47
N LYS A 360 -31.63 -69.44 19.51
CA LYS A 360 -31.17 -70.84 19.48
C LYS A 360 -31.62 -71.60 20.72
N ARG A 361 -31.39 -71.04 21.91
CA ARG A 361 -31.79 -71.64 23.20
C ARG A 361 -33.31 -71.89 23.23
N LEU A 362 -34.11 -70.89 22.84
CA LEU A 362 -35.57 -71.02 22.76
C LEU A 362 -36.02 -72.02 21.70
N ASN A 363 -35.30 -72.18 20.59
CA ASN A 363 -35.61 -73.19 19.56
C ASN A 363 -35.23 -74.61 20.03
N GLU A 364 -34.11 -74.77 20.73
CA GLU A 364 -33.69 -76.01 21.38
C GLU A 364 -34.66 -76.40 22.51
N GLU A 365 -35.10 -75.44 23.32
CA GLU A 365 -36.18 -75.60 24.31
C GLU A 365 -37.51 -75.98 23.65
N ASN A 366 -37.91 -75.31 22.57
CA ASN A 366 -39.14 -75.67 21.84
C ASN A 366 -39.06 -77.05 21.16
N GLN A 367 -37.88 -77.46 20.69
CA GLN A 367 -37.67 -78.82 20.18
C GLN A 367 -37.72 -79.84 21.32
N GLY A 368 -37.07 -79.57 22.45
CA GLY A 368 -37.17 -80.39 23.65
C GLY A 368 -38.61 -80.51 24.17
N LEU A 369 -39.38 -79.43 24.15
CA LEU A 369 -40.80 -79.41 24.48
C LEU A 369 -41.65 -80.17 23.45
N ARG A 370 -41.36 -80.10 22.15
CA ARG A 370 -42.03 -80.90 21.11
C ARG A 370 -41.67 -82.39 21.17
N CYS A 371 -40.50 -82.74 21.70
CA CYS A 371 -40.10 -84.12 21.96
C CYS A 371 -40.60 -84.65 23.31
N ARG A 372 -40.93 -83.76 24.26
CA ARG A 372 -41.62 -84.10 25.53
C ARG A 372 -43.14 -84.07 25.42
N GLN A 373 -43.68 -83.30 24.50
CA GLN A 373 -45.09 -83.32 24.13
C GLN A 373 -45.40 -84.76 23.69
N PRO A 374 -46.24 -85.51 24.42
CA PRO A 374 -46.48 -86.90 24.10
C PRO A 374 -46.98 -87.01 22.67
N LEU A 375 -46.58 -88.08 21.97
CA LEU A 375 -47.15 -88.44 20.68
C LEU A 375 -48.68 -88.39 20.83
N SER A 376 -49.35 -87.56 20.01
CA SER A 376 -50.82 -87.50 19.98
C SER A 376 -51.39 -88.81 19.46
N LEU A 377 -51.46 -89.79 20.37
CA LEU A 377 -51.91 -91.14 20.13
C LEU A 377 -53.34 -91.09 19.57
N GLY A 378 -53.56 -91.82 18.47
CA GLY A 378 -54.90 -92.12 18.00
C GLY A 378 -55.74 -92.78 19.11
N PRO A 379 -57.07 -92.72 19.04
CA PRO A 379 -57.96 -93.02 20.17
C PRO A 379 -58.10 -94.53 20.49
N GLN A 380 -56.99 -95.21 20.79
CA GLN A 380 -56.90 -96.63 21.15
C GLN A 380 -55.92 -96.95 22.31
N ALA A 381 -55.19 -95.96 22.85
CA ALA A 381 -54.18 -96.16 23.90
C ALA A 381 -54.56 -95.52 25.25
N ARG A 382 -55.81 -95.73 25.73
CA ARG A 382 -56.35 -94.99 26.90
C ARG A 382 -56.33 -95.76 28.25
N GLU A 383 -55.59 -96.86 28.35
CA GLU A 383 -55.66 -97.76 29.52
C GLU A 383 -54.32 -98.04 30.22
N GLN A 384 -53.20 -97.43 29.81
CA GLN A 384 -51.88 -97.84 30.31
C GLN A 384 -50.84 -96.73 30.53
N GLU A 385 -51.26 -95.52 30.93
CA GLU A 385 -50.33 -94.46 31.35
C GLU A 385 -50.91 -93.55 32.45
N GLN A 386 -51.32 -94.15 33.57
CA GLN A 386 -51.51 -93.43 34.84
C GLN A 386 -50.14 -93.19 35.49
N GLY A 387 -49.39 -92.22 34.96
CA GLY A 387 -47.98 -92.03 35.30
C GLY A 387 -47.42 -90.62 35.11
N GLU A 388 -48.27 -89.59 35.03
CA GLU A 388 -47.83 -88.20 35.13
C GLU A 388 -47.63 -87.79 36.60
N GLU A 389 -46.64 -86.94 36.86
CA GLU A 389 -46.34 -86.44 38.22
C GLU A 389 -47.41 -85.44 38.69
N GLU A 390 -48.47 -85.93 39.33
CA GLU A 390 -49.29 -85.10 40.20
C GLU A 390 -48.40 -84.48 41.28
N LEU A 391 -48.14 -83.17 41.18
CA LEU A 391 -47.67 -82.36 42.31
C LEU A 391 -48.59 -82.67 43.50
N PRO A 392 -48.07 -83.26 44.60
CA PRO A 392 -48.90 -83.97 45.55
C PRO A 392 -49.93 -83.02 46.17
N LEU A 393 -51.21 -83.26 45.85
CA LEU A 393 -52.33 -82.50 46.39
C LEU A 393 -52.24 -82.56 47.92
N PRO A 394 -52.03 -81.41 48.61
CA PRO A 394 -51.60 -81.40 50.00
C PRO A 394 -52.61 -82.09 50.91
N THR A 395 -52.22 -83.29 51.37
CA THR A 395 -53.09 -84.23 52.09
C THR A 395 -53.35 -83.80 53.53
N SER A 396 -52.51 -82.91 54.07
CA SER A 396 -52.65 -82.31 55.39
C SER A 396 -53.08 -80.85 55.33
N ALA A 397 -53.99 -80.45 56.22
CA ALA A 397 -54.35 -79.05 56.42
C ALA A 397 -53.16 -78.15 56.81
N LEU A 398 -52.08 -78.74 57.36
CA LEU A 398 -50.83 -78.05 57.66
C LEU A 398 -50.03 -77.73 56.37
N GLU A 399 -49.99 -78.66 55.42
CA GLU A 399 -49.32 -78.49 54.12
C GLU A 399 -50.04 -77.41 53.29
N LEU A 400 -51.38 -77.45 53.24
CA LEU A 400 -52.20 -76.38 52.68
C LEU A 400 -51.89 -75.02 53.33
N GLN A 401 -51.77 -74.96 54.66
CA GLN A 401 -51.46 -73.71 55.36
C GLN A 401 -50.04 -73.21 55.07
N GLN A 402 -49.07 -74.10 54.83
CA GLN A 402 -47.71 -73.74 54.45
C GLN A 402 -47.64 -73.24 53.00
N LEU A 403 -48.28 -73.94 52.05
CA LEU A 403 -48.37 -73.52 50.64
C LEU A 403 -49.10 -72.18 50.48
N VAL A 404 -50.19 -71.95 51.23
CA VAL A 404 -50.88 -70.65 51.28
C VAL A 404 -50.03 -69.55 51.95
N ARG A 405 -49.00 -69.89 52.73
CA ARG A 405 -48.03 -68.92 53.25
C ARG A 405 -46.91 -68.62 52.25
N SER A 406 -46.37 -69.63 51.56
CA SER A 406 -45.31 -69.42 50.57
C SER A 406 -45.83 -68.63 49.36
N THR A 407 -46.95 -69.03 48.77
CA THR A 407 -47.60 -68.31 47.65
C THR A 407 -47.97 -66.87 48.00
N ARG A 408 -48.35 -66.59 49.26
CA ARG A 408 -48.57 -65.22 49.76
C ARG A 408 -47.30 -64.45 50.07
N GLN A 409 -46.15 -65.10 50.20
CA GLN A 409 -44.84 -64.46 50.29
C GLN A 409 -44.29 -64.19 48.89
N GLU A 410 -44.27 -65.20 48.02
CA GLU A 410 -43.93 -65.11 46.59
C GLU A 410 -44.70 -63.97 45.91
N ALA A 411 -46.03 -63.88 46.11
CA ALA A 411 -46.84 -62.79 45.56
C ALA A 411 -46.43 -61.38 46.05
N ARG A 412 -45.95 -61.25 47.30
CA ARG A 412 -45.44 -59.98 47.83
C ARG A 412 -44.04 -59.65 47.31
N GLU A 413 -43.22 -60.66 47.05
CA GLU A 413 -41.88 -60.50 46.49
C GLU A 413 -41.98 -60.12 45.00
N CYS A 414 -42.89 -60.74 44.24
CA CYS A 414 -43.27 -60.31 42.90
C CYS A 414 -43.84 -58.89 42.87
N GLN A 415 -44.73 -58.53 43.82
CA GLN A 415 -45.27 -57.15 43.91
C GLN A 415 -44.15 -56.13 44.17
N ARG A 416 -43.21 -56.40 45.08
CA ARG A 416 -42.05 -55.53 45.34
C ARG A 416 -41.14 -55.40 44.12
N ALA A 417 -40.91 -56.50 43.39
CA ALA A 417 -40.14 -56.46 42.15
C ALA A 417 -40.80 -55.52 41.12
N GLN A 418 -42.13 -55.63 40.93
CA GLN A 418 -42.91 -54.75 40.06
C GLN A 418 -42.89 -53.29 40.53
N GLU A 419 -42.96 -53.04 41.84
CA GLU A 419 -42.84 -51.69 42.43
C GLU A 419 -41.45 -51.08 42.17
N HIS A 420 -40.37 -51.87 42.30
CA HIS A 420 -39.01 -51.43 41.99
C HIS A 420 -38.77 -51.23 40.49
N GLU A 421 -39.34 -52.07 39.63
CA GLU A 421 -39.28 -51.90 38.16
C GLU A 421 -40.05 -50.66 37.71
N ALA A 422 -41.25 -50.43 38.26
CA ALA A 422 -42.02 -49.21 38.01
C ALA A 422 -41.28 -47.94 38.47
N GLU A 423 -40.60 -47.98 39.61
CA GLU A 423 -39.81 -46.84 40.10
C GLU A 423 -38.56 -46.58 39.24
N ARG A 424 -37.87 -47.64 38.79
CA ARG A 424 -36.77 -47.52 37.81
C ARG A 424 -37.24 -46.87 36.51
N LEU A 425 -38.38 -47.30 35.98
CA LEU A 425 -38.98 -46.71 34.77
C LEU A 425 -39.43 -45.26 34.98
N ARG A 426 -39.90 -44.88 36.18
CA ARG A 426 -40.20 -43.47 36.52
C ARG A 426 -38.94 -42.61 36.49
N ILE A 427 -37.85 -43.07 37.10
CA ILE A 427 -36.56 -42.38 37.10
C ILE A 427 -36.04 -42.24 35.66
N GLU A 428 -36.08 -43.31 34.88
CA GLU A 428 -35.70 -43.31 33.46
C GLU A 428 -36.52 -42.28 32.66
N ILE A 429 -37.85 -42.29 32.80
CA ILE A 429 -38.75 -41.30 32.17
C ILE A 429 -38.44 -39.85 32.58
N VAL A 430 -38.03 -39.61 33.84
CA VAL A 430 -37.61 -38.27 34.28
C VAL A 430 -36.28 -37.88 33.64
N THR A 431 -35.25 -38.72 33.72
CA THR A 431 -33.93 -38.42 33.12
C THR A 431 -33.99 -38.22 31.60
N LEU A 432 -34.85 -38.96 30.90
CA LEU A 432 -35.09 -38.78 29.45
C LEU A 432 -35.87 -37.49 29.13
N ARG A 433 -36.67 -36.96 30.06
CA ARG A 433 -37.32 -35.66 29.93
C ARG A 433 -36.34 -34.52 30.21
N GLU A 434 -35.54 -34.63 31.26
CA GLU A 434 -34.50 -33.65 31.60
C GLU A 434 -33.50 -33.50 30.44
N ALA A 435 -33.03 -34.61 29.86
CA ALA A 435 -32.17 -34.60 28.68
C ALA A 435 -32.86 -34.03 27.41
N LEU A 436 -34.17 -34.29 27.23
CA LEU A 436 -34.94 -33.70 26.13
C LEU A 436 -35.14 -32.19 26.32
N GLU A 437 -35.42 -31.74 27.54
CA GLU A 437 -35.55 -30.33 27.89
C GLU A 437 -34.22 -29.59 27.69
N GLU A 438 -33.10 -30.17 28.12
CA GLU A 438 -31.75 -29.64 27.86
C GLU A 438 -31.45 -29.54 26.35
N GLU A 439 -31.78 -30.57 25.55
CA GLU A 439 -31.59 -30.50 24.09
C GLU A 439 -32.55 -29.53 23.38
N THR A 440 -33.77 -29.33 23.91
CA THR A 440 -34.62 -28.23 23.39
C THR A 440 -34.07 -26.85 23.74
N ALA A 441 -33.43 -26.70 24.90
CA ALA A 441 -32.80 -25.45 25.31
C ALA A 441 -31.50 -25.16 24.54
N SER A 442 -30.67 -26.20 24.31
CA SER A 442 -29.45 -26.14 23.49
C SER A 442 -29.79 -25.70 22.05
N ARG A 443 -30.78 -26.37 21.44
CA ARG A 443 -31.29 -26.08 20.11
C ARG A 443 -31.90 -24.68 20.02
N ALA A 444 -32.73 -24.28 20.99
CA ALA A 444 -33.28 -22.93 21.03
C ALA A 444 -32.18 -21.87 21.24
N GLY A 445 -31.01 -22.24 21.79
CA GLY A 445 -29.79 -21.43 21.81
C GLY A 445 -29.23 -21.21 20.41
N LEU A 446 -28.93 -22.31 19.71
CA LEU A 446 -28.38 -22.27 18.35
C LEU A 446 -29.33 -21.60 17.34
N GLU A 447 -30.64 -21.81 17.46
CA GLU A 447 -31.64 -21.13 16.62
C GLU A 447 -31.70 -19.62 16.88
N ARG A 448 -31.43 -19.15 18.11
CA ARG A 448 -31.28 -17.72 18.42
C ARG A 448 -29.97 -17.14 17.88
N GLU A 449 -28.86 -17.86 18.02
CA GLU A 449 -27.55 -17.40 17.53
C GLU A 449 -27.50 -17.35 15.99
N LEU A 450 -28.02 -18.36 15.31
CA LEU A 450 -28.20 -18.36 13.85
C LEU A 450 -29.13 -17.23 13.38
N ARG A 451 -30.12 -16.84 14.20
CA ARG A 451 -30.98 -15.69 13.90
C ARG A 451 -30.22 -14.37 14.02
N VAL A 452 -29.42 -14.17 15.08
CA VAL A 452 -28.58 -12.97 15.22
C VAL A 452 -27.59 -12.87 14.06
N GLN A 453 -26.94 -13.98 13.67
CA GLN A 453 -26.05 -14.01 12.50
C GLN A 453 -26.78 -13.63 11.19
N ARG A 454 -28.05 -14.02 11.01
CA ARG A 454 -28.85 -13.58 9.86
C ARG A 454 -29.14 -12.08 9.90
N GLU A 455 -29.60 -11.57 11.05
CA GLU A 455 -29.88 -10.15 11.25
C GLU A 455 -28.60 -9.29 11.06
N GLU A 456 -27.43 -9.78 11.45
CA GLU A 456 -26.12 -9.18 11.14
C GLU A 456 -25.81 -9.20 9.63
N THR A 457 -26.02 -10.32 8.93
CA THR A 457 -25.81 -10.37 7.47
C THR A 457 -26.77 -9.48 6.69
N GLU A 458 -28.04 -9.38 7.10
CA GLU A 458 -29.03 -8.48 6.48
C GLU A 458 -28.63 -7.00 6.64
N VAL A 459 -28.08 -6.61 7.80
CA VAL A 459 -27.54 -5.27 8.03
C VAL A 459 -26.30 -5.01 7.18
N LEU A 460 -25.40 -5.99 7.04
CA LEU A 460 -24.22 -5.88 6.17
C LEU A 460 -24.62 -5.76 4.69
N GLU A 461 -25.55 -6.56 4.20
CA GLU A 461 -26.10 -6.46 2.84
C GLU A 461 -26.78 -5.11 2.59
N ALA A 462 -27.58 -4.61 3.53
CA ALA A 462 -28.18 -3.28 3.44
C ALA A 462 -27.12 -2.17 3.36
N SER A 463 -26.01 -2.30 4.12
CA SER A 463 -24.88 -1.36 4.06
C SER A 463 -24.16 -1.40 2.71
N LEU A 464 -23.96 -2.59 2.14
CA LEU A 464 -23.34 -2.78 0.82
C LEU A 464 -24.23 -2.23 -0.31
N CYS A 465 -25.54 -2.41 -0.21
CA CYS A 465 -26.51 -1.80 -1.13
C CYS A 465 -26.50 -0.27 -1.04
N SER A 466 -26.43 0.30 0.17
CA SER A 466 -26.30 1.75 0.36
C SER A 466 -24.98 2.30 -0.20
N LEU A 467 -23.87 1.58 -0.03
CA LEU A 467 -22.56 1.97 -0.58
C LEU A 467 -22.54 1.88 -2.11
N ARG A 468 -23.22 0.89 -2.71
CA ARG A 468 -23.40 0.79 -4.16
C ARG A 468 -24.21 1.97 -4.70
N THR A 469 -25.34 2.33 -4.09
CA THR A 469 -26.16 3.45 -4.58
C THR A 469 -25.45 4.80 -4.45
N GLU A 470 -24.67 5.03 -3.39
CA GLU A 470 -23.82 6.24 -3.29
C GLU A 470 -22.67 6.24 -4.32
N MET A 471 -22.04 5.10 -4.58
CA MET A 471 -21.00 5.01 -5.62
C MET A 471 -21.57 5.24 -7.03
N GLU A 472 -22.74 4.66 -7.34
CA GLU A 472 -23.47 4.94 -8.57
C GLU A 472 -23.88 6.41 -8.68
N ARG A 473 -24.34 7.03 -7.58
CA ARG A 473 -24.69 8.46 -7.53
C ARG A 473 -23.47 9.34 -7.81
N ILE A 474 -22.32 9.05 -7.21
CA ILE A 474 -21.06 9.75 -7.45
C ILE A 474 -20.61 9.58 -8.91
N GLN A 475 -20.70 8.36 -9.46
CA GLN A 475 -20.30 8.08 -10.83
C GLN A 475 -21.23 8.75 -11.87
N GLN A 476 -22.54 8.81 -11.60
CA GLN A 476 -23.49 9.59 -12.41
C GLN A 476 -23.25 11.10 -12.31
N GLU A 477 -22.78 11.60 -11.17
CA GLU A 477 -22.45 13.03 -11.04
C GLU A 477 -21.18 13.36 -11.83
N GLN A 478 -20.15 12.51 -11.75
CA GLN A 478 -18.95 12.61 -12.57
C GLN A 478 -19.24 12.51 -14.07
N SER A 479 -20.16 11.62 -14.51
CA SER A 479 -20.54 11.53 -15.92
C SER A 479 -21.29 12.78 -16.39
N LYS A 480 -22.21 13.33 -15.59
CA LYS A 480 -22.89 14.62 -15.89
C LYS A 480 -21.90 15.78 -15.95
N GLN A 481 -20.92 15.84 -15.05
CA GLN A 481 -19.87 16.86 -15.06
C GLN A 481 -19.02 16.76 -16.34
N ALA A 482 -18.69 15.55 -16.80
CA ALA A 482 -18.00 15.35 -18.07
C ALA A 482 -18.88 15.73 -19.28
N GLU A 483 -20.17 15.37 -19.29
CA GLU A 483 -21.11 15.76 -20.35
C GLU A 483 -21.34 17.27 -20.41
N GLN A 484 -21.41 17.96 -19.26
CA GLN A 484 -21.52 19.42 -19.19
C GLN A 484 -20.27 20.13 -19.72
N GLN A 485 -19.07 19.57 -19.48
CA GLN A 485 -17.83 20.06 -20.10
C GLN A 485 -17.81 19.85 -21.63
N LEU A 486 -18.49 18.81 -22.14
CA LEU A 486 -18.58 18.50 -23.57
C LEU A 486 -19.70 19.26 -24.33
N GLN A 487 -20.75 19.73 -23.64
CA GLN A 487 -21.88 20.44 -24.26
C GLN A 487 -21.75 21.97 -24.30
N ALA A 488 -20.65 22.55 -23.79
CA ALA A 488 -20.42 24.00 -23.84
C ALA A 488 -20.34 24.52 -25.30
N PRO A 489 -21.31 25.34 -25.78
CA PRO A 489 -21.32 25.76 -27.19
C PRO A 489 -20.20 26.74 -27.49
N SER A 490 -19.47 26.51 -28.59
CA SER A 490 -18.31 27.33 -28.97
C SER A 490 -18.65 28.82 -29.11
N ARG A 491 -18.16 29.62 -28.16
CA ARG A 491 -18.11 31.08 -28.27
C ARG A 491 -16.95 31.64 -27.44
N GLN A 492 -16.11 32.42 -28.11
CA GLN A 492 -14.93 33.13 -27.58
C GLN A 492 -13.74 32.21 -27.18
N PRO A 493 -12.49 32.73 -27.22
CA PRO A 493 -11.33 32.00 -26.68
C PRO A 493 -11.55 31.68 -25.19
N PRO A 494 -10.90 30.63 -24.65
CA PRO A 494 -11.24 30.10 -23.34
C PRO A 494 -11.12 31.18 -22.26
N PRO A 495 -12.12 31.35 -21.38
CA PRO A 495 -11.87 32.01 -20.11
C PRO A 495 -10.77 31.23 -19.37
N PRO A 496 -9.99 31.87 -18.47
CA PRO A 496 -9.04 31.15 -17.63
C PRO A 496 -9.75 30.01 -16.88
N ALA A 497 -8.99 29.01 -16.42
CA ALA A 497 -9.52 27.76 -15.85
C ALA A 497 -10.15 27.91 -14.45
N VAL A 498 -10.87 29.01 -14.20
CA VAL A 498 -11.25 29.49 -12.86
C VAL A 498 -12.07 28.46 -12.12
N SER A 499 -13.15 27.92 -12.70
CA SER A 499 -14.03 26.94 -12.02
C SER A 499 -13.29 25.70 -11.55
N TRP A 500 -12.49 25.04 -12.40
CA TRP A 500 -11.70 23.87 -11.99
C TRP A 500 -10.58 24.24 -11.00
N THR A 501 -10.03 25.46 -11.05
CA THR A 501 -9.09 25.93 -10.01
C THR A 501 -9.79 26.33 -8.71
N GLU A 502 -11.05 26.78 -8.76
CA GLU A 502 -11.89 27.14 -7.61
C GLU A 502 -12.38 25.88 -6.90
N GLU A 503 -12.89 24.88 -7.62
CA GLU A 503 -13.26 23.58 -7.06
C GLU A 503 -12.03 22.85 -6.50
N LYS A 504 -10.90 22.87 -7.23
CA LYS A 504 -9.63 22.33 -6.71
C LYS A 504 -9.15 23.11 -5.48
N ALA A 505 -9.27 24.44 -5.46
CA ALA A 505 -8.93 25.26 -4.31
C ALA A 505 -9.84 24.95 -3.11
N GLN A 506 -11.17 24.84 -3.32
CA GLN A 506 -12.15 24.47 -2.30
C GLN A 506 -11.85 23.08 -1.72
N LEU A 507 -11.55 22.08 -2.55
CA LEU A 507 -11.16 20.75 -2.10
C LEU A 507 -9.80 20.75 -1.37
N THR A 508 -8.80 21.50 -1.83
CA THR A 508 -7.53 21.64 -1.08
C THR A 508 -7.68 22.42 0.22
N ASN A 509 -8.57 23.41 0.27
CA ASN A 509 -8.90 24.15 1.48
C ASN A 509 -9.59 23.24 2.47
N LEU A 510 -10.64 22.50 2.07
CA LEU A 510 -11.34 21.53 2.90
C LEU A 510 -10.39 20.44 3.42
N LEU A 511 -9.49 19.92 2.57
CA LEU A 511 -8.45 18.98 3.00
C LEU A 511 -7.45 19.63 3.98
N SER A 512 -7.09 20.90 3.81
CA SER A 512 -6.24 21.61 4.77
C SER A 512 -6.96 21.89 6.10
N GLU A 513 -8.26 22.16 6.07
CA GLU A 513 -9.10 22.34 7.26
C GLU A 513 -9.28 21.04 8.04
N GLN A 514 -9.53 19.90 7.36
CA GLN A 514 -9.59 18.60 8.03
C GLN A 514 -8.22 18.21 8.58
N ARG A 515 -7.11 18.47 7.87
CA ARG A 515 -5.75 18.27 8.42
C ARG A 515 -5.51 19.16 9.64
N ALA A 516 -5.88 20.43 9.60
CA ALA A 516 -5.79 21.35 10.74
C ALA A 516 -6.76 21.00 11.88
N LYS A 517 -7.86 20.28 11.61
CA LYS A 517 -8.75 19.72 12.63
C LYS A 517 -8.14 18.48 13.28
N VAL A 518 -7.55 17.57 12.51
CA VAL A 518 -6.82 16.39 13.03
C VAL A 518 -5.63 16.84 13.90
N LEU A 519 -4.83 17.80 13.44
CA LEU A 519 -3.70 18.34 14.22
C LEU A 519 -4.15 19.00 15.54
N ARG A 520 -5.30 19.69 15.55
CA ARG A 520 -5.89 20.24 16.78
C ARG A 520 -6.38 19.14 17.72
N LEU A 521 -7.17 18.19 17.21
CA LEU A 521 -7.65 17.05 18.00
C LEU A 521 -6.50 16.20 18.56
N GLN A 522 -5.39 16.09 17.84
CA GLN A 522 -4.19 15.41 18.31
C GLN A 522 -3.48 16.21 19.41
N ALA A 523 -3.34 17.54 19.29
CA ALA A 523 -2.81 18.37 20.38
C ALA A 523 -3.74 18.41 21.62
N GLU A 524 -5.06 18.37 21.42
CA GLU A 524 -6.06 18.24 22.48
C GLU A 524 -5.98 16.86 23.16
N LEU A 525 -5.68 15.79 22.42
CA LEU A 525 -5.43 14.46 22.97
C LEU A 525 -4.09 14.43 23.74
N GLU A 526 -2.99 14.90 23.16
CA GLU A 526 -1.66 14.93 23.79
C GLU A 526 -1.67 15.75 25.09
N THR A 527 -2.39 16.90 25.13
CA THR A 527 -2.57 17.68 26.36
C THR A 527 -3.50 17.01 27.37
N SER A 528 -4.58 16.33 26.92
CA SER A 528 -5.45 15.53 27.80
C SER A 528 -4.69 14.35 28.43
N GLU A 529 -3.92 13.60 27.65
CA GLU A 529 -3.06 12.53 28.15
C GLU A 529 -1.99 13.07 29.11
N GLN A 530 -1.39 14.23 28.84
CA GLN A 530 -0.43 14.84 29.75
C GLN A 530 -1.08 15.22 31.09
N VAL A 531 -2.27 15.82 31.07
CA VAL A 531 -3.05 16.11 32.29
C VAL A 531 -3.41 14.83 33.06
N GLN A 532 -3.68 13.72 32.37
CA GLN A 532 -3.89 12.41 33.01
C GLN A 532 -2.60 11.86 33.62
N ARG A 533 -1.47 11.90 32.91
CA ARG A 533 -0.13 11.52 33.42
C ARG A 533 0.23 12.34 34.66
N ASP A 534 -0.02 13.64 34.62
CA ASP A 534 0.23 14.58 35.70
C ASP A 534 -0.67 14.32 36.92
N PHE A 535 -1.95 13.99 36.71
CA PHE A 535 -2.87 13.60 37.79
C PHE A 535 -2.46 12.26 38.44
N VAL A 536 -1.99 11.28 37.65
CA VAL A 536 -1.44 10.03 38.17
C VAL A 536 -0.15 10.29 38.98
N ARG A 537 0.78 11.10 38.48
CA ARG A 537 1.99 11.52 39.19
C ARG A 537 1.67 12.23 40.51
N LEU A 538 0.74 13.18 40.50
CA LEU A 538 0.28 13.90 41.70
C LEU A 538 -0.36 12.96 42.74
N SER A 539 -1.26 12.08 42.31
CA SER A 539 -1.93 11.15 43.23
C SER A 539 -0.97 10.12 43.83
N GLN A 540 0.00 9.62 43.05
CA GLN A 540 1.08 8.76 43.56
C GLN A 540 1.97 9.50 44.56
N ALA A 541 2.41 10.73 44.26
CA ALA A 541 3.23 11.53 45.16
C ALA A 541 2.49 11.88 46.46
N LEU A 542 1.18 12.19 46.38
CA LEU A 542 0.31 12.39 47.54
C LEU A 542 0.19 11.11 48.37
N GLN A 543 -0.03 9.96 47.74
CA GLN A 543 -0.15 8.66 48.41
C GLN A 543 1.16 8.28 49.13
N VAL A 544 2.32 8.55 48.54
CA VAL A 544 3.62 8.36 49.20
C VAL A 544 3.82 9.32 50.37
N ARG A 545 3.43 10.60 50.26
CA ARG A 545 3.48 11.53 51.42
C ARG A 545 2.54 11.10 52.55
N LEU A 546 1.33 10.67 52.24
CA LEU A 546 0.36 10.16 53.22
C LEU A 546 0.86 8.87 53.91
N GLU A 547 1.49 7.96 53.15
CA GLU A 547 2.08 6.74 53.71
C GLU A 547 3.28 7.04 54.60
N ARG A 548 4.15 8.00 54.25
CA ARG A 548 5.22 8.49 55.13
C ARG A 548 4.67 9.10 56.43
N ILE A 549 3.56 9.85 56.37
CA ILE A 549 2.88 10.38 57.55
C ILE A 549 2.31 9.23 58.40
N ARG A 550 1.77 8.17 57.79
CA ARG A 550 1.28 6.97 58.49
C ARG A 550 2.41 6.19 59.20
N GLN A 551 3.63 6.25 58.67
CA GLN A 551 4.82 5.59 59.22
C GLN A 551 5.64 6.46 60.20
N ALA A 552 5.27 7.73 60.40
CA ALA A 552 5.99 8.64 61.29
C ALA A 552 5.69 8.36 62.77
N GLU A 553 6.74 8.15 63.57
CA GLU A 553 6.63 7.81 64.99
C GLU A 553 6.51 9.05 65.90
N THR A 554 6.83 10.25 65.39
CA THR A 554 6.76 11.50 66.16
C THR A 554 6.07 12.64 65.41
N LEU A 555 5.47 13.57 66.16
CA LEU A 555 4.78 14.74 65.59
C LEU A 555 5.74 15.66 64.83
N ASP A 556 7.02 15.74 65.22
CA ASP A 556 8.03 16.52 64.49
C ASP A 556 8.39 15.90 63.14
N GLN A 557 8.38 14.56 63.02
CA GLN A 557 8.51 13.89 61.73
C GLN A 557 7.32 14.19 60.81
N VAL A 558 6.08 14.06 61.32
CA VAL A 558 4.86 14.43 60.58
C VAL A 558 4.93 15.88 60.12
N ARG A 559 5.34 16.80 61.01
CA ARG A 559 5.45 18.22 60.70
C ARG A 559 6.47 18.48 59.59
N ASN A 560 7.66 17.88 59.66
CA ASN A 560 8.68 18.00 58.61
C ASN A 560 8.19 17.48 57.25
N ILE A 561 7.37 16.41 57.21
CA ILE A 561 6.80 15.87 55.95
C ILE A 561 5.70 16.80 55.38
N VAL A 562 4.97 17.51 56.23
CA VAL A 562 3.96 18.52 55.81
C VAL A 562 4.63 19.83 55.39
N ASP A 563 5.71 20.21 56.04
CA ASP A 563 6.53 21.39 55.72
C ASP A 563 7.48 21.15 54.50
N GLU A 564 7.62 19.90 54.00
CA GLU A 564 8.20 19.64 52.67
C GLU A 564 7.42 20.43 51.61
N THR A 565 8.13 21.24 50.82
CA THR A 565 7.57 22.26 49.91
C THR A 565 6.25 21.84 49.25
N PRO A 566 5.18 22.64 49.36
CA PRO A 566 3.87 22.27 48.84
C PRO A 566 3.92 22.11 47.33
N LEU A 567 3.40 21.00 46.83
CA LEU A 567 3.34 20.67 45.40
C LEU A 567 2.50 21.73 44.66
N ARG A 568 3.16 22.69 44.01
CA ARG A 568 2.54 23.81 43.28
C ARG A 568 2.64 23.64 41.78
N ASP A 569 3.69 22.99 41.28
CA ASP A 569 3.81 22.51 39.91
C ASP A 569 4.08 20.99 39.95
N VAL A 570 3.60 20.27 38.93
CA VAL A 570 3.82 18.82 38.81
C VAL A 570 5.30 18.51 38.52
N LYS A 571 6.02 19.48 37.95
CA LYS A 571 7.46 19.42 37.67
C LYS A 571 8.33 19.34 38.94
N ASP A 572 7.78 19.68 40.11
CA ASP A 572 8.48 19.53 41.40
C ASP A 572 8.51 18.07 41.90
N ILE A 573 7.68 17.19 41.30
CA ILE A 573 7.70 15.75 41.56
C ILE A 573 8.90 15.15 40.84
N LYS A 574 9.93 14.77 41.60
CA LYS A 574 11.05 14.00 41.08
C LYS A 574 10.55 12.63 40.62
N ASP A 575 10.83 12.30 39.37
CA ASP A 575 10.65 10.93 38.85
C ASP A 575 11.53 9.96 39.64
N THR A 576 10.93 8.84 40.08
CA THR A 576 11.53 7.79 40.92
C THR A 576 11.51 6.44 40.22
#